data_AF-A0A836HY45-F1
#
_entry.id   AF-A0A836HY45-F1
#
_cell.length_a   1.000
_cell.length_b   1.000
_cell.length_c   1.000
_cell.angle_alpha   90.00
_cell.angle_beta   90.00
_cell.angle_gamma   90.00
#
_symmetry.space_group_name_H-M   'P 1'
#
loop_
_entity.id
_entity.type
_entity.pdbx_description
1 polymer ?
#
loop_
_entity_poly.entity_id
_entity_poly.type
_entity_poly.pdbx_seq_one_letter_code
_entity_poly.pdbx_strand_id
1 'polypeptide(L)'
;MNREQVARRIDLVGPSTGAIVGVATWCALHGAEADAILSYIAEKMKYKDTTDAQRASLVYVIHELLLSCATRGVSENAKRSILKAVSLTLPNAVKDTLRQKGSDHTIFLIALQKATEWWSMLNLFPAAWLTKLQSAVQDSQEDAGRRTTVPSALMQVASLLQRYQHAKEQWVLNRHIKAEEGSSSGGVASGQDAGLRLAGGGVGASSAAVDDAARRCLIALRKAVESRFEGNSALLAWCEGERAELEGRSVTSSAGSGAVKMEHSTSSQVPTYSGTGSGYPVKEEGGGHGGGPAGEANDEDDVLGSFFS
;
A
#
# COMPACT_ATOMS: atom_id res chain seq x y z
N MET A 1 -15.50 20.94 -16.62
CA MET A 1 -14.08 21.35 -16.67
C MET A 1 -13.57 21.25 -18.09
N ASN A 2 -12.67 22.16 -18.47
CA ASN A 2 -11.90 22.01 -19.71
C ASN A 2 -10.80 20.95 -19.51
N ARG A 3 -10.69 20.00 -20.45
CA ARG A 3 -9.64 18.97 -20.49
C ARG A 3 -8.23 19.57 -20.41
N GLU A 4 -8.00 20.75 -20.96
CA GLU A 4 -6.71 21.45 -20.88
C GLU A 4 -6.36 21.89 -19.46
N GLN A 5 -7.34 22.26 -18.64
CA GLN A 5 -7.10 22.63 -17.24
C GLN A 5 -6.66 21.41 -16.43
N VAL A 6 -7.34 20.27 -16.63
CA VAL A 6 -6.93 18.97 -16.05
C VAL A 6 -5.52 18.62 -16.50
N ALA A 7 -5.23 18.73 -17.80
CA ALA A 7 -3.92 18.43 -18.35
C ALA A 7 -2.83 19.26 -17.69
N ARG A 8 -2.97 20.59 -17.69
CA ARG A 8 -2.02 21.52 -17.05
C ARG A 8 -1.80 21.18 -15.58
N ARG A 9 -2.84 20.75 -14.85
CA ARG A 9 -2.69 20.44 -13.42
C ARG A 9 -2.00 19.09 -13.19
N ILE A 10 -2.38 18.05 -13.91
CA ILE A 10 -1.78 16.72 -13.79
C ILE A 10 -0.33 16.72 -14.30
N ASP A 11 0.02 17.58 -15.25
CA ASP A 11 1.39 17.73 -15.72
C ASP A 11 2.34 18.36 -14.67
N LEU A 12 1.81 18.96 -13.60
CA LEU A 12 2.60 19.43 -12.45
C LEU A 12 3.00 18.30 -11.50
N VAL A 13 2.54 17.07 -11.72
CA VAL A 13 2.84 15.93 -10.85
C VAL A 13 4.33 15.58 -10.96
N GLY A 14 5.07 16.01 -9.95
CA GLY A 14 6.46 15.61 -9.70
C GLY A 14 6.58 14.50 -8.64
N PRO A 15 7.81 14.11 -8.28
CA PRO A 15 8.06 13.14 -7.21
C PRO A 15 7.90 13.74 -5.80
N SER A 16 7.74 15.05 -5.66
CA SER A 16 7.64 15.71 -4.35
C SER A 16 6.25 15.54 -3.74
N THR A 17 6.21 15.31 -2.43
CA THR A 17 4.96 15.23 -1.65
C THR A 17 4.08 16.47 -1.85
N GLY A 18 4.69 17.66 -1.87
CA GLY A 18 3.96 18.91 -2.08
C GLY A 18 3.26 19.00 -3.44
N ALA A 19 3.89 18.49 -4.51
CA ALA A 19 3.26 18.44 -5.83
C ALA A 19 2.10 17.44 -5.86
N ILE A 20 2.30 16.24 -5.29
CA ILE A 20 1.28 15.19 -5.21
C ILE A 20 0.06 15.69 -4.45
N VAL A 21 0.25 16.19 -3.22
CA VAL A 21 -0.82 16.71 -2.37
C VAL A 21 -1.49 17.92 -3.03
N GLY A 22 -0.73 18.87 -3.57
CA GLY A 22 -1.28 20.07 -4.22
C GLY A 22 -2.14 19.76 -5.45
N VAL A 23 -1.81 18.71 -6.22
CA VAL A 23 -2.63 18.25 -7.34
C VAL A 23 -3.85 17.48 -6.84
N ALA A 24 -3.69 16.59 -5.87
CA ALA A 24 -4.77 15.80 -5.28
C ALA A 24 -5.85 16.67 -4.61
N THR A 25 -5.46 17.66 -3.82
CA THR A 25 -6.38 18.62 -3.19
C THR A 25 -7.18 19.38 -4.23
N TRP A 26 -6.53 19.82 -5.33
CA TRP A 26 -7.23 20.48 -6.42
C TRP A 26 -8.24 19.52 -7.11
N CYS A 27 -7.86 18.26 -7.31
CA CYS A 27 -8.77 17.25 -7.88
C CYS A 27 -9.98 17.00 -6.97
N ALA A 28 -9.79 17.01 -5.65
CA ALA A 28 -10.88 16.81 -4.67
C ALA A 28 -11.90 17.95 -4.73
N LEU A 29 -11.44 19.20 -4.88
CA LEU A 29 -12.32 20.37 -5.07
C LEU A 29 -13.17 20.27 -6.35
N HIS A 30 -12.67 19.56 -7.36
CA HIS A 30 -13.37 19.34 -8.64
C HIS A 30 -13.95 17.93 -8.73
N GLY A 31 -14.30 17.31 -7.60
CA GLY A 31 -14.75 15.91 -7.55
C GLY A 31 -16.05 15.61 -8.32
N ALA A 32 -16.85 16.63 -8.65
CA ALA A 32 -17.98 16.48 -9.58
C ALA A 32 -17.53 16.00 -10.97
N GLU A 33 -16.28 16.26 -11.35
CA GLU A 33 -15.69 15.99 -12.66
C GLU A 33 -14.67 14.83 -12.60
N ALA A 34 -14.80 13.98 -11.57
CA ALA A 34 -13.88 12.88 -11.30
C ALA A 34 -13.61 11.98 -12.51
N ASP A 35 -14.62 11.66 -13.31
CA ASP A 35 -14.45 10.82 -14.50
C ASP A 35 -13.45 11.42 -15.49
N ALA A 36 -13.50 12.74 -15.72
CA ALA A 36 -12.57 13.42 -16.63
C ALA A 36 -11.15 13.46 -16.05
N ILE A 37 -11.03 13.72 -14.75
CA ILE A 37 -9.74 13.75 -14.03
C ILE A 37 -9.07 12.38 -14.07
N LEU A 38 -9.79 11.33 -13.67
CA LEU A 38 -9.26 9.97 -13.60
C LEU A 38 -8.98 9.40 -15.00
N SER A 39 -9.79 9.75 -16.00
CA SER A 39 -9.50 9.41 -17.40
C SER A 39 -8.19 10.01 -17.87
N TYR A 40 -7.92 11.29 -17.56
CA TYR A 40 -6.63 11.91 -17.92
C TYR A 40 -5.45 11.30 -17.17
N ILE A 41 -5.60 11.00 -15.86
CA ILE A 41 -4.57 10.30 -15.10
C ILE A 41 -4.26 8.94 -15.73
N ALA A 42 -5.29 8.17 -16.10
CA ALA A 42 -5.12 6.89 -16.78
C ALA A 42 -4.43 7.04 -18.14
N GLU A 43 -4.79 8.07 -18.91
CA GLU A 43 -4.11 8.41 -20.16
C GLU A 43 -2.63 8.78 -19.96
N LYS A 44 -2.32 9.50 -18.89
CA LYS A 44 -0.94 9.88 -18.54
C LYS A 44 -0.12 8.67 -18.11
N MET A 45 -0.69 7.77 -17.30
CA MET A 45 -0.02 6.52 -16.89
C MET A 45 0.38 5.66 -18.10
N LYS A 46 -0.47 5.61 -19.13
CA LYS A 46 -0.19 4.89 -20.38
C LYS A 46 0.59 5.71 -21.42
N TYR A 47 1.02 6.93 -21.13
CA TYR A 47 1.77 7.71 -22.11
C TYR A 47 3.24 7.22 -22.16
N LYS A 48 3.80 7.07 -23.36
CA LYS A 48 5.12 6.45 -23.56
C LYS A 48 6.25 7.20 -22.85
N ASP A 49 6.17 8.53 -22.84
CA ASP A 49 7.21 9.39 -22.25
C ASP A 49 7.04 9.56 -20.73
N THR A 50 5.97 9.01 -20.14
CA THR A 50 5.80 9.02 -18.70
C THR A 50 6.83 8.07 -18.09
N THR A 51 7.58 8.54 -17.12
CA THR A 51 8.60 7.71 -16.42
C THR A 51 7.95 6.82 -15.36
N ASP A 52 8.63 5.74 -14.95
CA ASP A 52 8.16 4.86 -13.88
C ASP A 52 7.90 5.62 -12.57
N ALA A 53 8.79 6.55 -12.22
CA ALA A 53 8.63 7.43 -11.06
C ALA A 53 7.39 8.34 -11.17
N GLN A 54 7.10 8.88 -12.36
CA GLN A 54 5.89 9.68 -12.58
C GLN A 54 4.62 8.83 -12.49
N ARG A 55 4.63 7.60 -13.02
CA ARG A 55 3.51 6.66 -12.85
C ARG A 55 3.25 6.37 -11.38
N ALA A 56 4.30 6.17 -10.59
CA ALA A 56 4.20 6.03 -9.13
C ALA A 56 3.62 7.28 -8.46
N SER A 57 4.08 8.48 -8.83
CA SER A 57 3.49 9.73 -8.33
C SER A 57 2.01 9.85 -8.66
N LEU A 58 1.57 9.44 -9.86
CA LEU A 58 0.16 9.45 -10.25
C LEU A 58 -0.68 8.49 -9.38
N VAL A 59 -0.13 7.33 -8.98
CA VAL A 59 -0.78 6.44 -8.01
C VAL A 59 -0.95 7.15 -6.67
N TYR A 60 0.09 7.84 -6.18
CA TYR A 60 -0.01 8.61 -4.93
C TYR A 60 -0.98 9.79 -5.05
N VAL A 61 -1.12 10.42 -6.21
CA VAL A 61 -2.16 11.45 -6.44
C VAL A 61 -3.55 10.84 -6.27
N ILE A 62 -3.80 9.63 -6.79
CA ILE A 62 -5.08 8.93 -6.58
C ILE A 62 -5.28 8.61 -5.09
N HIS A 63 -4.24 8.15 -4.40
CA HIS A 63 -4.31 7.88 -2.96
C HIS A 63 -4.65 9.14 -2.16
N GLU A 64 -3.91 10.23 -2.37
CA GLU A 64 -4.15 11.51 -1.69
C GLU A 64 -5.50 12.14 -2.07
N LEU A 65 -5.97 11.93 -3.30
CA LEU A 65 -7.31 12.36 -3.72
C LEU A 65 -8.38 11.66 -2.88
N LEU A 66 -8.27 10.33 -2.71
CA LEU A 66 -9.19 9.56 -1.87
C LEU A 66 -9.15 10.00 -0.41
N LEU A 67 -7.96 10.27 0.15
CA LEU A 67 -7.82 10.79 1.51
C LEU A 67 -8.42 12.19 1.65
N SER A 68 -8.13 13.09 0.71
CA SER A 68 -8.65 14.46 0.70
C SER A 68 -10.17 14.48 0.66
N CYS A 69 -10.79 13.53 -0.05
CA CYS A 69 -12.24 13.37 -0.09
C CYS A 69 -12.83 12.89 1.23
N ALA A 70 -12.08 12.18 2.06
CA ALA A 70 -12.53 11.78 3.38
C ALA A 70 -12.51 12.95 4.39
N THR A 71 -11.82 14.05 4.08
CA THR A 71 -11.76 15.23 4.95
C THR A 71 -13.02 16.12 4.84
N ARG A 72 -13.22 16.99 5.84
CA ARG A 72 -14.35 17.94 5.86
C ARG A 72 -14.19 18.97 4.75
N GLY A 73 -15.21 19.16 3.92
CA GLY A 73 -15.24 20.18 2.85
C GLY A 73 -15.54 19.65 1.45
N VAL A 74 -15.51 18.33 1.24
CA VAL A 74 -15.93 17.70 -0.03
C VAL A 74 -17.37 17.20 0.10
N SER A 75 -18.22 17.49 -0.89
CA SER A 75 -19.62 17.05 -0.88
C SER A 75 -19.73 15.52 -1.03
N GLU A 76 -20.74 14.90 -0.42
CA GLU A 76 -20.96 13.45 -0.51
C GLU A 76 -21.12 12.96 -1.96
N ASN A 77 -21.71 13.80 -2.82
CA ASN A 77 -21.82 13.52 -4.25
C ASN A 77 -20.43 13.46 -4.92
N ALA A 78 -19.55 14.42 -4.62
CA ALA A 78 -18.18 14.41 -5.12
C ALA A 78 -17.39 13.20 -4.61
N LYS A 79 -17.53 12.84 -3.33
CA LYS A 79 -16.90 11.61 -2.77
C LYS A 79 -17.34 10.36 -3.51
N ARG A 80 -18.65 10.20 -3.74
CA ARG A 80 -19.23 9.06 -4.46
C ARG A 80 -18.75 9.03 -5.91
N SER A 81 -18.72 10.18 -6.59
CA SER A 81 -18.22 10.32 -7.95
C SER A 81 -16.77 9.88 -8.07
N ILE A 82 -15.91 10.33 -7.15
CA ILE A 82 -14.48 9.98 -7.12
C ILE A 82 -14.28 8.48 -6.87
N LEU A 83 -14.93 7.91 -5.85
CA LEU A 83 -14.83 6.48 -5.55
C LEU A 83 -15.28 5.63 -6.75
N LYS A 84 -16.37 6.03 -7.41
CA LYS A 84 -16.87 5.36 -8.62
C LYS A 84 -15.87 5.48 -9.78
N ALA A 85 -15.37 6.68 -10.06
CA ALA A 85 -14.42 6.94 -11.14
C ALA A 85 -13.12 6.13 -10.96
N VAL A 86 -12.57 6.09 -9.73
CA VAL A 86 -11.39 5.28 -9.39
C VAL A 86 -11.67 3.79 -9.58
N SER A 87 -12.81 3.30 -9.06
CA SER A 87 -13.19 1.88 -9.12
C SER A 87 -13.30 1.36 -10.56
N LEU A 88 -13.78 2.20 -11.48
CA LEU A 88 -13.99 1.85 -12.88
C LEU A 88 -12.72 2.04 -13.72
N THR A 89 -11.94 3.08 -13.46
CA THR A 89 -10.85 3.50 -14.35
C THR A 89 -9.52 2.85 -13.99
N LEU A 90 -9.17 2.79 -12.70
CA LEU A 90 -7.85 2.37 -12.25
C LEU A 90 -7.47 0.94 -12.69
N PRO A 91 -8.35 -0.08 -12.60
CA PRO A 91 -7.97 -1.44 -13.00
C PRO A 91 -7.55 -1.54 -14.48
N ASN A 92 -8.24 -0.82 -15.36
CA ASN A 92 -7.90 -0.79 -16.79
C ASN A 92 -6.62 0.03 -17.03
N ALA A 93 -6.47 1.16 -16.35
CA ALA A 93 -5.26 1.98 -16.42
C ALA A 93 -4.00 1.19 -16.02
N VAL A 94 -4.07 0.40 -14.94
CA VAL A 94 -2.99 -0.48 -14.49
C VAL A 94 -2.66 -1.53 -15.55
N LYS A 95 -3.67 -2.24 -16.08
CA LYS A 95 -3.47 -3.24 -17.15
C LYS A 95 -2.81 -2.63 -18.38
N ASP A 96 -3.31 -1.48 -18.86
CA ASP A 96 -2.79 -0.81 -20.04
C ASP A 96 -1.37 -0.30 -19.84
N THR A 97 -1.05 0.16 -18.63
CA THR A 97 0.31 0.57 -18.24
C THR A 97 1.28 -0.61 -18.26
N LEU A 98 0.88 -1.76 -17.69
CA LEU A 98 1.75 -2.94 -17.63
C LEU A 98 1.91 -3.65 -18.98
N ARG A 99 0.99 -3.45 -19.93
CA ARG A 99 1.13 -3.92 -21.32
C ARG A 99 2.23 -3.19 -22.10
N GLN A 100 2.78 -2.11 -21.56
CA GLN A 100 3.85 -1.35 -22.22
C GLN A 100 5.16 -2.10 -22.17
N LYS A 101 5.52 -2.68 -23.32
CA LYS A 101 6.78 -3.40 -23.52
C LYS A 101 7.96 -2.43 -23.46
N GLY A 102 9.00 -2.80 -22.71
CA GLY A 102 10.27 -2.08 -22.66
C GLY A 102 10.39 -1.00 -21.58
N SER A 103 9.36 -0.79 -20.77
CA SER A 103 9.42 0.07 -19.59
C SER A 103 9.66 -0.77 -18.33
N ASP A 104 10.57 -0.33 -17.47
CA ASP A 104 10.62 -0.80 -16.08
C ASP A 104 9.41 -0.22 -15.34
N HIS A 105 8.69 -1.06 -14.60
CA HIS A 105 7.50 -0.70 -13.84
C HIS A 105 7.70 -0.92 -12.34
N THR A 106 8.94 -1.10 -11.88
CA THR A 106 9.25 -1.49 -10.51
C THR A 106 8.73 -0.48 -9.48
N ILE A 107 9.01 0.81 -9.66
CA ILE A 107 8.60 1.87 -8.72
C ILE A 107 7.08 2.03 -8.76
N PHE A 108 6.46 1.99 -9.94
CA PHE A 108 5.01 2.01 -10.11
C PHE A 108 4.33 0.87 -9.34
N LEU A 109 4.85 -0.36 -9.49
CA LEU A 109 4.30 -1.54 -8.82
C LEU A 109 4.45 -1.47 -7.29
N ILE A 110 5.59 -0.98 -6.78
CA ILE A 110 5.78 -0.75 -5.35
C ILE A 110 4.78 0.28 -4.82
N ALA A 111 4.58 1.39 -5.54
CA ALA A 111 3.63 2.42 -5.16
C ALA A 111 2.18 1.89 -5.17
N LEU A 112 1.81 1.12 -6.21
CA LEU A 112 0.50 0.49 -6.31
C LEU A 112 0.26 -0.50 -5.17
N GLN A 113 1.22 -1.35 -4.86
CA GLN A 113 1.13 -2.30 -3.74
C GLN A 113 0.87 -1.56 -2.43
N LYS A 114 1.70 -0.57 -2.10
CA LYS A 114 1.53 0.27 -0.89
C LYS A 114 0.17 0.95 -0.84
N ALA A 115 -0.26 1.56 -1.94
CA ALA A 115 -1.56 2.22 -2.01
C ALA A 115 -2.71 1.22 -1.77
N THR A 116 -2.66 0.02 -2.36
CA THR A 116 -3.69 -1.00 -2.12
C THR A 116 -3.71 -1.51 -0.67
N GLU A 117 -2.57 -1.62 -0.01
CA GLU A 117 -2.49 -1.97 1.41
C GLU A 117 -3.15 -0.91 2.28
N TRP A 118 -2.85 0.37 2.02
CA TRP A 118 -3.50 1.48 2.72
C TRP A 118 -5.00 1.53 2.47
N TRP A 119 -5.45 1.36 1.23
CA TRP A 119 -6.87 1.34 0.91
C TRP A 119 -7.62 0.16 1.55
N SER A 120 -6.94 -0.98 1.69
CA SER A 120 -7.47 -2.13 2.45
C SER A 120 -7.60 -1.79 3.93
N MET A 121 -6.58 -1.19 4.54
CA MET A 121 -6.57 -0.82 5.95
C MET A 121 -7.67 0.21 6.28
N LEU A 122 -7.90 1.15 5.35
CA LEU A 122 -8.91 2.19 5.47
C LEU A 122 -10.32 1.73 5.03
N ASN A 123 -10.48 0.49 4.58
CA ASN A 123 -11.73 -0.06 4.03
C ASN A 123 -12.36 0.83 2.93
N LEU A 124 -11.52 1.45 2.08
CA LEU A 124 -12.00 2.33 1.01
C LEU A 124 -12.63 1.55 -0.16
N PHE A 125 -12.18 0.33 -0.39
CA PHE A 125 -12.69 -0.55 -1.44
C PHE A 125 -12.97 -1.96 -0.88
N PRO A 126 -13.93 -2.71 -1.46
CA PRO A 126 -14.16 -4.10 -1.09
C PRO A 126 -12.92 -4.96 -1.34
N ALA A 127 -12.64 -5.91 -0.43
CA ALA A 127 -11.50 -6.82 -0.55
C ALA A 127 -11.46 -7.56 -1.89
N ALA A 128 -12.61 -8.00 -2.41
CA ALA A 128 -12.70 -8.66 -3.72
C ALA A 128 -12.24 -7.75 -4.88
N TRP A 129 -12.49 -6.44 -4.80
CA TRP A 129 -12.02 -5.49 -5.81
C TRP A 129 -10.49 -5.32 -5.73
N LEU A 130 -9.93 -5.22 -4.53
CA LEU A 130 -8.48 -5.13 -4.31
C LEU A 130 -7.76 -6.39 -4.81
N THR A 131 -8.30 -7.58 -4.51
CA THR A 131 -7.78 -8.85 -5.04
C THR A 131 -7.82 -8.87 -6.56
N LYS A 132 -8.92 -8.40 -7.17
CA LYS A 132 -9.03 -8.32 -8.65
C LYS A 132 -7.98 -7.36 -9.24
N LEU A 133 -7.75 -6.22 -8.61
CA LEU A 133 -6.71 -5.27 -9.03
C LEU A 133 -5.32 -5.89 -8.94
N GLN A 134 -5.02 -6.63 -7.87
CA GLN A 134 -3.74 -7.33 -7.70
C GLN A 134 -3.57 -8.50 -8.67
N SER A 135 -4.63 -9.25 -8.99
CA SER A 135 -4.56 -10.30 -10.01
C SER A 135 -4.23 -9.73 -11.39
N ALA A 136 -4.78 -8.58 -11.75
CA ALA A 136 -4.49 -7.90 -13.00
C ALA A 136 -3.01 -7.52 -13.15
N VAL A 137 -2.34 -7.22 -12.03
CA VAL A 137 -0.90 -6.96 -11.98
C VAL A 137 -0.11 -8.25 -12.23
N GLN A 138 -0.50 -9.35 -11.61
CA GLN A 138 0.16 -10.65 -11.75
C GLN A 138 0.03 -11.20 -13.18
N ASP A 139 -1.19 -11.23 -13.73
CA ASP A 139 -1.46 -11.70 -15.10
C ASP A 139 -0.62 -10.93 -16.14
N SER A 140 -0.52 -9.61 -15.97
CA SER A 140 0.23 -8.75 -16.90
C SER A 140 1.75 -8.96 -16.80
N GLN A 141 2.25 -9.36 -15.63
CA GLN A 141 3.66 -9.73 -15.45
C GLN A 141 3.98 -11.10 -16.02
N GLU A 142 3.04 -12.05 -15.98
CA GLU A 142 3.22 -13.39 -16.58
C GLU A 142 3.20 -13.32 -18.11
N ASP A 143 2.34 -12.50 -18.70
CA ASP A 143 2.30 -12.25 -20.16
C ASP A 143 3.58 -11.55 -20.68
N ALA A 144 4.14 -10.63 -19.89
CA ALA A 144 5.46 -10.04 -20.16
C ALA A 144 6.62 -10.99 -19.80
N GLY A 145 6.32 -12.06 -19.07
CA GLY A 145 7.22 -12.88 -18.25
C GLY A 145 7.83 -14.11 -18.93
N ARG A 146 7.82 -14.23 -20.26
CA ARG A 146 8.73 -15.21 -20.92
C ARG A 146 10.22 -14.84 -20.80
N ARG A 147 10.56 -13.70 -20.18
CA ARG A 147 11.92 -13.29 -19.78
C ARG A 147 11.86 -12.46 -18.49
N THR A 148 11.75 -13.11 -17.32
CA THR A 148 11.88 -12.40 -16.04
C THR A 148 13.31 -11.87 -15.90
N THR A 149 13.49 -10.55 -15.89
CA THR A 149 14.74 -9.95 -15.43
C THR A 149 14.87 -10.20 -13.93
N VAL A 150 16.02 -10.72 -13.51
CA VAL A 150 16.36 -11.13 -12.13
C VAL A 150 15.95 -10.13 -11.03
N PRO A 151 15.97 -8.79 -11.23
CA PRO A 151 15.55 -7.84 -10.20
C PRO A 151 14.07 -7.92 -9.78
N SER A 152 13.15 -8.18 -10.72
CA SER A 152 11.71 -8.23 -10.42
C SER A 152 11.33 -9.50 -9.67
N ALA A 153 11.95 -10.63 -9.99
CA ALA A 153 11.74 -11.89 -9.28
C ALA A 153 12.24 -11.80 -7.83
N LEU A 154 13.39 -11.14 -7.60
CA LEU A 154 13.92 -10.91 -6.26
C LEU A 154 13.01 -10.00 -5.44
N MET A 155 12.47 -8.92 -6.02
CA MET A 155 11.51 -8.05 -5.32
C MET A 155 10.22 -8.78 -4.94
N GLN A 156 9.72 -9.65 -5.80
CA GLN A 156 8.55 -10.49 -5.48
C GLN A 156 8.85 -11.47 -4.35
N VAL A 157 10.00 -12.15 -4.38
CA VAL A 157 10.44 -13.04 -3.30
C VAL A 157 10.64 -12.26 -1.99
N ALA A 158 11.23 -11.06 -2.03
CA ALA A 158 11.38 -10.21 -0.86
C ALA A 158 10.02 -9.80 -0.27
N SER A 159 9.05 -9.44 -1.11
CA SER A 159 7.69 -9.11 -0.65
C SER A 159 6.96 -10.31 -0.04
N LEU A 160 7.17 -11.52 -0.58
CA LEU A 160 6.60 -12.76 -0.07
C LEU A 160 7.25 -13.15 1.25
N LEU A 161 8.57 -12.96 1.37
CA LEU A 161 9.32 -13.19 2.60
C LEU A 161 8.87 -12.24 3.71
N GLN A 162 8.68 -10.95 3.42
CA GLN A 162 8.19 -9.98 4.40
C GLN A 162 6.76 -10.31 4.88
N ARG A 163 5.87 -10.70 3.94
CA ARG A 163 4.51 -11.15 4.31
C ARG A 163 4.54 -12.42 5.15
N TYR A 164 5.42 -13.36 4.82
CA TYR A 164 5.63 -14.56 5.61
C TYR A 164 6.14 -14.23 7.02
N GLN A 165 7.14 -13.35 7.16
CA GLN A 165 7.67 -12.93 8.46
C GLN A 165 6.58 -12.32 9.34
N HIS A 166 5.78 -11.40 8.80
CA HIS A 166 4.66 -10.81 9.53
C HIS A 166 3.63 -11.88 9.95
N ALA A 167 3.27 -12.80 9.05
CA ALA A 167 2.35 -13.88 9.38
C ALA A 167 2.95 -14.86 10.42
N LYS A 168 4.27 -15.10 10.40
CA LYS A 168 5.00 -15.92 11.37
C LYS A 168 5.01 -15.26 12.74
N GLU A 169 5.24 -13.95 12.83
CA GLU A 169 5.18 -13.20 14.10
C GLU A 169 3.80 -13.32 14.75
N GLN A 170 2.73 -13.16 13.97
CA GLN A 170 1.36 -13.34 14.46
C GLN A 170 1.09 -14.79 14.91
N TRP A 171 1.62 -15.77 14.19
CA TRP A 171 1.55 -17.18 14.57
C TRP A 171 2.28 -17.47 15.90
N VAL A 172 3.49 -16.93 16.08
CA VAL A 172 4.28 -17.07 17.33
C VAL A 172 3.54 -16.43 18.50
N LEU A 173 3.03 -15.21 18.34
CA LEU A 173 2.24 -14.52 19.37
C LEU A 173 1.01 -15.34 19.78
N ASN A 174 0.28 -15.87 18.80
CA ASN A 174 -0.89 -16.72 19.06
C ASN A 174 -0.51 -18.01 19.79
N ARG A 175 0.63 -18.61 19.44
CA ARG A 175 1.16 -19.81 20.11
C ARG A 175 1.54 -19.53 21.57
N HIS A 176 2.10 -18.35 21.87
CA HIS A 176 2.41 -17.96 23.25
C HIS A 176 1.14 -17.74 24.08
N ILE A 177 0.13 -17.06 23.53
CA ILE A 177 -1.17 -16.87 24.19
C ILE A 177 -1.81 -18.22 24.54
N LYS A 178 -1.82 -19.18 23.59
CA LYS A 178 -2.31 -20.55 23.85
C LYS A 178 -1.54 -21.28 24.95
N ALA A 179 -0.23 -21.06 25.06
CA ALA A 179 0.59 -21.69 26.08
C ALA A 179 0.32 -21.12 27.49
N GLU A 180 0.06 -19.82 27.59
CA GLU A 180 -0.32 -19.16 28.85
C GLU A 180 -1.73 -19.57 29.32
N GLU A 181 -2.71 -19.66 28.41
CA GLU A 181 -4.06 -20.15 28.72
C GLU A 181 -4.06 -21.61 29.22
N GLY A 182 -3.15 -22.45 28.71
CA GLY A 182 -2.96 -23.82 29.19
C GLY A 182 -2.32 -23.90 30.59
N SER A 183 -1.43 -22.97 30.92
CA SER A 183 -0.66 -22.98 32.17
C SER A 183 -1.42 -22.37 33.37
N SER A 184 -2.48 -21.59 33.14
CA SER A 184 -3.32 -21.02 34.21
C SER A 184 -4.45 -21.96 34.70
N SER A 185 -4.51 -23.21 34.23
CA SER A 185 -5.54 -24.19 34.62
C SER A 185 -5.15 -25.10 35.80
N GLY A 186 -4.01 -24.85 36.45
CA GLY A 186 -3.56 -25.56 37.64
C GLY A 186 -3.89 -24.82 38.93
N GLY A 187 -5.15 -24.81 39.36
CA GLY A 187 -5.49 -24.22 40.66
C GLY A 187 -6.97 -24.26 41.05
N VAL A 188 -7.25 -25.08 42.05
CA VAL A 188 -8.41 -25.07 42.97
C VAL A 188 -9.68 -25.81 42.53
N ALA A 189 -9.81 -27.03 43.06
CA ALA A 189 -11.09 -27.68 43.26
C ALA A 189 -11.86 -27.01 44.42
N SER A 190 -13.15 -26.71 44.23
CA SER A 190 -14.27 -26.98 45.15
C SER A 190 -15.44 -26.01 44.92
N GLY A 191 -16.65 -26.56 44.75
CA GLY A 191 -17.92 -25.85 44.99
C GLY A 191 -18.78 -25.57 43.76
N GLN A 192 -19.97 -26.18 43.74
CA GLN A 192 -21.08 -25.95 42.81
C GLN A 192 -21.52 -24.48 42.75
N ASP A 193 -21.81 -23.95 41.56
CA ASP A 193 -23.20 -23.66 41.19
C ASP A 193 -23.36 -23.30 39.70
N ALA A 194 -24.52 -23.69 39.18
CA ALA A 194 -24.91 -23.56 37.79
C ALA A 194 -25.27 -22.11 37.44
N GLY A 195 -24.77 -21.61 36.31
CA GLY A 195 -25.21 -20.35 35.74
C GLY A 195 -24.43 -19.90 34.50
N LEU A 196 -25.02 -20.13 33.33
CA LEU A 196 -24.75 -19.41 32.07
C LEU A 196 -23.34 -19.55 31.46
N ARG A 197 -23.08 -20.69 30.80
CA ARG A 197 -22.08 -20.75 29.72
C ARG A 197 -22.69 -20.28 28.40
N LEU A 198 -22.66 -18.97 28.18
CA LEU A 198 -22.86 -18.35 26.87
C LEU A 198 -21.53 -18.31 26.11
N ALA A 199 -21.46 -19.10 25.03
CA ALA A 199 -20.71 -18.85 23.80
C ALA A 199 -19.25 -18.34 23.89
N GLY A 200 -18.33 -19.23 24.30
CA GLY A 200 -16.90 -19.10 23.98
C GLY A 200 -16.59 -19.57 22.55
N GLY A 201 -17.07 -18.83 21.53
CA GLY A 201 -16.95 -19.21 20.12
C GLY A 201 -15.90 -18.43 19.30
N GLY A 202 -15.15 -17.50 19.90
CA GLY A 202 -14.34 -16.52 19.15
C GLY A 202 -12.85 -16.84 18.96
N VAL A 203 -12.22 -17.60 19.86
CA VAL A 203 -10.75 -17.72 19.89
C VAL A 203 -10.23 -18.80 18.92
N GLY A 204 -10.98 -19.90 18.75
CA GLY A 204 -10.58 -21.00 17.87
C GLY A 204 -10.62 -20.67 16.38
N ALA A 205 -11.60 -19.90 15.93
CA ALA A 205 -11.75 -19.50 14.52
C ALA A 205 -10.69 -18.48 14.10
N SER A 206 -10.39 -17.50 14.96
CA SER A 206 -9.32 -16.52 14.74
C SER A 206 -7.95 -17.18 14.70
N SER A 207 -7.72 -18.15 15.58
CA SER A 207 -6.44 -18.84 15.63
C SER A 207 -6.17 -19.77 14.44
N ALA A 208 -7.17 -20.55 14.00
CA ALA A 208 -7.04 -21.37 12.80
C ALA A 208 -6.80 -20.51 11.55
N ALA A 209 -7.39 -19.31 11.47
CA ALA A 209 -7.16 -18.38 10.37
C ALA A 209 -5.73 -17.81 10.35
N VAL A 210 -5.14 -17.55 11.52
CA VAL A 210 -3.73 -17.11 11.65
C VAL A 210 -2.76 -18.24 11.29
N ASP A 211 -3.02 -19.46 11.78
CA ASP A 211 -2.22 -20.66 11.47
C ASP A 211 -2.23 -20.96 9.95
N ASP A 212 -3.39 -20.81 9.31
CA ASP A 212 -3.58 -21.02 7.88
C ASP A 212 -2.95 -19.88 7.03
N ALA A 213 -2.94 -18.65 7.52
CA ALA A 213 -2.32 -17.51 6.83
C ALA A 213 -0.79 -17.68 6.68
N ALA A 214 -0.09 -18.05 7.76
CA ALA A 214 1.36 -18.29 7.72
C ALA A 214 1.73 -19.41 6.74
N ARG A 215 0.94 -20.49 6.72
CA ARG A 215 1.12 -21.62 5.78
C ARG A 215 0.88 -21.20 4.33
N ARG A 216 -0.17 -20.44 4.05
CA ARG A 216 -0.47 -19.94 2.69
C ARG A 216 0.64 -19.01 2.18
N CYS A 217 1.16 -18.12 3.03
CA CYS A 217 2.28 -17.26 2.66
C CYS A 217 3.56 -18.06 2.34
N LEU A 218 3.86 -19.09 3.14
CA LEU A 218 5.03 -19.94 2.90
C LEU A 218 4.91 -20.76 1.60
N ILE A 219 3.71 -21.30 1.30
CA ILE A 219 3.45 -22.02 0.04
C ILE A 219 3.64 -21.09 -1.16
N ALA A 220 3.14 -19.85 -1.09
CA ALA A 220 3.30 -18.87 -2.15
C ALA A 220 4.77 -18.48 -2.35
N LEU A 221 5.53 -18.30 -1.26
CA LEU A 221 6.98 -18.04 -1.30
C LEU A 221 7.73 -19.19 -1.98
N ARG A 222 7.47 -20.44 -1.55
CA ARG A 222 8.09 -21.62 -2.15
C ARG A 222 7.83 -21.73 -3.65
N LYS A 223 6.57 -21.59 -4.08
CA LYS A 223 6.21 -21.64 -5.51
C LYS A 223 6.91 -20.57 -6.32
N ALA A 224 7.06 -19.36 -5.77
CA ALA A 224 7.79 -18.27 -6.43
C ALA A 224 9.29 -18.57 -6.54
N VAL A 225 9.88 -19.24 -5.55
CA VAL A 225 11.29 -19.66 -5.58
C VAL A 225 11.50 -20.80 -6.59
N GLU A 226 10.65 -21.85 -6.56
CA GLU A 226 10.72 -23.01 -7.47
C GLU A 226 10.55 -22.61 -8.94
N SER A 227 9.64 -21.69 -9.24
CA SER A 227 9.33 -21.29 -10.61
C SER A 227 10.32 -20.30 -11.23
N ARG A 228 11.12 -19.60 -10.42
CA ARG A 228 11.93 -18.44 -10.90
C ARG A 228 13.41 -18.52 -10.58
N PHE A 229 13.83 -19.40 -9.67
CA PHE A 229 15.22 -19.55 -9.27
C PHE A 229 15.66 -21.01 -9.43
N GLU A 230 16.00 -21.39 -10.66
CA GLU A 230 16.60 -22.69 -10.95
C GLU A 230 17.87 -22.88 -10.11
N GLY A 231 17.91 -23.94 -9.29
CA GLY A 231 19.08 -24.31 -8.50
C GLY A 231 19.22 -23.67 -7.11
N ASN A 232 18.25 -22.89 -6.61
CA ASN A 232 18.32 -22.31 -5.26
C ASN A 232 17.89 -23.30 -4.16
N SER A 233 18.68 -24.37 -4.00
CA SER A 233 18.43 -25.44 -3.01
C SER A 233 18.44 -24.95 -1.56
N ALA A 234 19.22 -23.91 -1.26
CA ALA A 234 19.32 -23.34 0.09
C ALA A 234 18.03 -22.66 0.53
N LEU A 235 17.41 -21.83 -0.33
CA LEU A 235 16.17 -21.14 0.01
C LEU A 235 14.98 -22.10 0.06
N LEU A 236 14.97 -23.14 -0.78
CA LEU A 236 13.99 -24.22 -0.72
C LEU A 236 14.13 -25.06 0.55
N ALA A 237 15.36 -25.40 0.96
CA ALA A 237 15.63 -26.09 2.21
C ALA A 237 15.21 -25.25 3.43
N TRP A 238 15.44 -23.94 3.39
CA TRP A 238 14.93 -23.02 4.41
C TRP A 238 13.39 -23.03 4.46
N CYS A 239 12.70 -22.94 3.31
CA CYS A 239 11.23 -23.03 3.27
C CYS A 239 10.69 -24.35 3.84
N GLU A 240 11.39 -25.47 3.65
CA GLU A 240 11.00 -26.77 4.24
C GLU A 240 11.23 -26.80 5.76
N GLY A 241 12.32 -26.18 6.24
CA GLY A 241 12.56 -26.00 7.68
C GLY A 241 11.46 -25.18 8.36
N GLU A 242 11.09 -24.05 7.74
CA GLU A 242 9.99 -23.19 8.21
C GLU A 242 8.63 -23.91 8.16
N ARG A 243 8.40 -24.76 7.16
CA ARG A 243 7.19 -25.58 7.07
C ARG A 243 7.14 -26.60 8.21
N ALA A 244 8.25 -27.28 8.48
CA ALA A 244 8.35 -28.24 9.57
C ALA A 244 8.08 -27.57 10.92
N GLU A 245 8.59 -26.36 11.14
CA GLU A 245 8.32 -25.55 12.33
C GLU A 245 6.83 -25.23 12.50
N LEU A 246 6.16 -24.78 11.44
CA LEU A 246 4.71 -24.50 11.44
C LEU A 246 3.86 -25.77 11.64
N GLU A 247 4.37 -26.93 11.25
CA GLU A 247 3.76 -28.26 11.50
C GLU A 247 4.07 -28.82 12.88
N GLY A 248 4.81 -28.09 13.72
CA GLY A 248 5.17 -28.53 15.08
C GLY A 248 6.23 -29.63 15.10
N ARG A 249 6.90 -29.89 13.98
CA ARG A 249 8.04 -30.81 13.91
C ARG A 249 9.27 -30.02 14.36
N SER A 250 9.80 -30.33 15.54
CA SER A 250 11.06 -29.73 16.02
C SER A 250 12.17 -30.04 15.02
N VAL A 251 12.59 -29.01 14.28
CA VAL A 251 13.81 -29.07 13.48
C VAL A 251 14.97 -28.92 14.47
N THR A 252 15.62 -30.02 14.81
CA THR A 252 16.96 -29.97 15.41
C THR A 252 17.87 -29.31 14.39
N SER A 253 18.02 -27.99 14.50
CA SER A 253 18.86 -27.18 13.62
C SER A 253 20.31 -27.65 13.72
N SER A 254 20.79 -28.24 12.65
CA SER A 254 22.21 -28.28 12.30
C SER A 254 22.34 -27.80 10.85
N ALA A 255 22.18 -26.49 10.66
CA ALA A 255 22.71 -25.77 9.50
C ALA A 255 22.62 -24.26 9.76
N GLY A 256 23.77 -23.66 10.06
CA GLY A 256 24.08 -22.27 9.72
C GLY A 256 23.12 -21.19 10.21
N SER A 257 23.15 -20.90 11.51
CA SER A 257 22.67 -19.62 12.04
C SER A 257 23.56 -18.50 11.50
N GLY A 258 23.16 -17.89 10.38
CA GLY A 258 23.75 -16.67 9.84
C GLY A 258 23.36 -15.47 10.69
N ALA A 259 23.81 -15.45 11.95
CA ALA A 259 23.77 -14.26 12.78
C ALA A 259 24.79 -13.27 12.22
N VAL A 260 24.31 -12.28 11.46
CA VAL A 260 25.12 -11.10 11.12
C VAL A 260 25.33 -10.33 12.42
N LYS A 261 26.42 -10.64 13.11
CA LYS A 261 26.95 -9.88 14.23
C LYS A 261 27.38 -8.51 13.70
N MET A 262 26.51 -7.51 13.82
CA MET A 262 26.92 -6.11 13.66
C MET A 262 27.85 -5.76 14.81
N GLU A 263 29.16 -5.85 14.56
CA GLU A 263 30.16 -5.30 15.46
C GLU A 263 30.01 -3.78 15.48
N HIS A 264 29.56 -3.26 16.62
CA HIS A 264 29.71 -1.86 16.99
C HIS A 264 31.20 -1.54 17.12
N SER A 265 31.81 -1.07 16.03
CA SER A 265 33.08 -0.35 16.08
C SER A 265 32.78 1.12 16.25
N THR A 266 32.86 1.60 17.49
CA THR A 266 33.00 3.01 17.82
C THR A 266 34.33 3.52 17.26
N SER A 267 34.30 4.26 16.17
CA SER A 267 35.45 5.04 15.69
C SER A 267 35.09 6.52 15.75
N SER A 268 35.68 7.19 16.73
CA SER A 268 35.64 8.64 16.89
C SER A 268 36.55 9.28 15.85
N GLN A 269 35.97 10.00 14.87
CA GLN A 269 36.71 11.00 14.11
C GLN A 269 35.91 12.30 14.03
N VAL A 270 36.49 13.30 14.70
CA VAL A 270 36.10 14.71 14.72
C VAL A 270 36.53 15.35 13.39
N PRO A 271 35.66 16.10 12.69
CA PRO A 271 36.10 17.06 11.69
C PRO A 271 36.15 18.46 12.30
N THR A 272 37.34 19.02 12.36
CA THR A 272 37.61 20.44 12.59
C THR A 272 37.12 21.25 11.37
N TYR A 273 36.16 22.16 11.56
CA TYR A 273 35.77 23.14 10.54
C TYR A 273 36.23 24.53 10.99
N SER A 274 37.25 25.06 10.31
CA SER A 274 37.71 26.43 10.41
C SER A 274 36.80 27.34 9.60
N GLY A 275 36.12 28.27 10.28
CA GLY A 275 35.31 29.32 9.66
C GLY A 275 36.15 30.55 9.34
N THR A 276 36.09 31.00 8.10
CA THR A 276 36.50 32.35 7.68
C THR A 276 35.30 33.02 7.02
N GLY A 277 34.88 34.12 7.63
CA GLY A 277 33.75 34.92 7.18
C GLY A 277 34.09 35.91 6.07
N SER A 278 33.06 36.31 5.35
CA SER A 278 32.90 37.54 4.56
C SER A 278 31.40 37.58 4.21
N GLY A 279 30.57 38.56 4.54
CA GLY A 279 30.69 40.00 4.30
C GLY A 279 29.59 40.41 3.29
N TYR A 280 28.57 41.11 3.78
CA TYR A 280 27.34 41.72 3.18
C TYR A 280 27.52 42.52 1.85
N PRO A 281 26.49 43.16 1.19
CA PRO A 281 25.12 43.54 1.63
C PRO A 281 23.93 43.54 0.61
N VAL A 282 22.71 43.62 1.17
CA VAL A 282 21.49 44.42 0.85
C VAL A 282 21.11 44.77 -0.60
N LYS A 283 19.84 44.52 -0.96
CA LYS A 283 18.93 45.56 -1.53
C LYS A 283 17.44 45.28 -1.29
N GLU A 284 16.74 46.37 -1.04
CA GLU A 284 15.37 46.56 -0.57
C GLU A 284 14.42 46.99 -1.71
N GLU A 285 13.11 47.06 -1.38
CA GLU A 285 11.97 47.67 -2.10
C GLU A 285 11.34 46.91 -3.28
N GLY A 286 10.01 46.84 -3.46
CA GLY A 286 8.89 47.47 -2.75
C GLY A 286 7.54 47.15 -3.43
N GLY A 287 6.43 47.51 -2.75
CA GLY A 287 5.04 47.82 -3.21
C GLY A 287 4.32 46.83 -4.17
N GLY A 288 3.03 46.49 -4.06
CA GLY A 288 1.86 47.10 -3.43
C GLY A 288 0.62 46.88 -4.35
N HIS A 289 -0.59 46.91 -3.77
CA HIS A 289 -1.94 46.95 -4.41
C HIS A 289 -2.46 45.63 -5.03
N GLY A 290 -3.73 45.22 -4.90
CA GLY A 290 -4.91 45.77 -4.23
C GLY A 290 -6.19 45.01 -4.68
N GLY A 291 -7.26 45.12 -3.88
CA GLY A 291 -8.67 45.09 -4.31
C GLY A 291 -9.37 43.75 -4.65
N GLY A 292 -10.30 43.31 -3.77
CA GLY A 292 -11.57 42.68 -4.22
C GLY A 292 -12.57 43.78 -4.66
N PRO A 293 -13.92 43.58 -4.69
CA PRO A 293 -14.74 42.40 -4.32
C PRO A 293 -15.97 42.11 -5.25
N ALA A 294 -16.86 41.20 -4.79
CA ALA A 294 -18.34 41.22 -4.86
C ALA A 294 -19.15 40.58 -6.03
N GLY A 295 -20.30 39.98 -5.64
CA GLY A 295 -21.48 39.60 -6.45
C GLY A 295 -21.96 38.16 -6.21
N GLU A 296 -22.82 37.86 -5.22
CA GLU A 296 -24.31 37.75 -5.27
C GLU A 296 -24.81 36.65 -6.23
N ALA A 297 -25.39 35.55 -5.74
CA ALA A 297 -26.75 35.32 -5.23
C ALA A 297 -27.65 34.71 -6.33
N ASN A 298 -28.12 33.48 -6.12
CA ASN A 298 -29.42 33.00 -6.60
C ASN A 298 -29.82 31.72 -5.84
N ASP A 299 -30.81 31.90 -4.97
CA ASP A 299 -31.82 30.89 -4.60
C ASP A 299 -32.48 30.38 -5.87
N GLU A 300 -32.60 29.05 -6.06
CA GLU A 300 -33.79 28.39 -6.64
C GLU A 300 -33.86 26.92 -6.15
N ASP A 301 -34.89 26.68 -5.33
CA ASP A 301 -35.74 25.48 -5.24
C ASP A 301 -35.22 24.12 -4.74
N ASP A 302 -35.56 23.88 -3.47
CA ASP A 302 -35.97 22.60 -2.88
C ASP A 302 -36.98 21.83 -3.74
N VAL A 303 -36.59 20.68 -4.32
CA VAL A 303 -37.49 19.52 -4.48
C VAL A 303 -36.66 18.23 -4.46
N LEU A 304 -37.18 17.21 -3.76
CA LEU A 304 -36.75 15.80 -3.66
C LEU A 304 -36.03 15.40 -2.37
N GLY A 305 -36.75 15.59 -1.26
CA GLY A 305 -36.67 14.69 -0.13
C GLY A 305 -37.17 13.27 -0.44
N SER A 306 -36.73 12.34 0.41
CA SER A 306 -37.24 10.98 0.61
C SER A 306 -36.76 9.90 -0.36
N PHE A 307 -35.63 9.23 -0.07
CA PHE A 307 -35.44 7.83 -0.50
C PHE A 307 -34.48 6.96 0.34
N PHE A 308 -33.95 7.43 1.48
CA PHE A 308 -33.12 6.58 2.35
C PHE A 308 -33.52 6.73 3.82
N SER A 309 -34.49 5.91 4.22
CA SER A 309 -34.55 5.30 5.56
C SER A 309 -34.00 3.89 5.45
#